data_AF-A0A351G813-F1
#
_entry.id   AF-A0A351G813-F1
#
_cell.length_a   1.000
_cell.length_b   1.000
_cell.length_c   1.000
_cell.angle_alpha   90.00
_cell.angle_beta   90.00
_cell.angle_gamma   90.00
#
_symmetry.space_group_name_H-M   'P 1'
#
loop_
_entity.id
_entity.type
_entity.pdbx_description
1 polymer ?
#
loop_
_entity_poly.entity_id
_entity_poly.type
_entity_poly.pdbx_seq_one_letter_code
_entity_poly.pdbx_strand_id
1 'polypeptide(L)'
;MPAMLCLRCCRHLSVMLMSSTTLKGRCLPLVTVSGSIIGTIRRGTATCSASWSAAMAPAPWQISPWNWKSLFRPFGRSCKLLLRKAWLPSALLLSPPTRISGIEMLKSTLVRRYMLFPIRILRYRLRRLQYRLRYGDTETPAFFANSFPKSGTHLLLQAIQGFAKLGPVIYSGLPAITMYEAFSGEKLSESEVASQIWRLQHGDIGYGHVFAAPQTVEALCRPEMASYFIYRDPRDVVVSHVHYVTELWTSHVHHDYYANQLKDFNQRLQVSILGRPELTEIDFPGILQRYEPYLGWLERPEVLVIRFEDFIRNKQQTLEKILAHAISHGFRLEVETKAALEILEKSIDPKQSPTFRSGRVGGWRGNFSPENIDLFKQVTGDLLVRLGYEKNMDW
;
A
#
# COMPACT_ATOMS: atom_id res chain seq x y z
N MET A 1 6.11 50.21 -10.89
CA MET A 1 6.98 50.57 -9.73
C MET A 1 6.83 52.06 -9.46
N PRO A 2 6.80 52.57 -8.21
CA PRO A 2 6.61 51.92 -6.90
C PRO A 2 5.38 52.51 -6.13
N ALA A 3 4.66 51.69 -5.36
CA ALA A 3 4.72 51.53 -3.90
C ALA A 3 4.11 52.68 -3.05
N MET A 4 3.05 52.36 -2.30
CA MET A 4 2.92 52.63 -0.85
C MET A 4 1.56 52.12 -0.35
N LEU A 5 1.58 51.14 0.56
CA LEU A 5 0.45 50.79 1.41
C LEU A 5 1.00 50.44 2.78
N CYS A 6 0.69 51.27 3.77
CA CYS A 6 0.93 51.02 5.19
C CYS A 6 -0.21 51.66 6.00
N LEU A 7 -0.45 51.06 7.17
CA LEU A 7 -1.36 51.43 8.29
C LEU A 7 -2.79 50.84 8.18
N ARG A 8 -3.03 49.72 8.90
CA ARG A 8 -3.45 49.62 10.32
C ARG A 8 -4.86 50.16 10.59
N CYS A 9 -5.78 49.26 10.94
CA CYS A 9 -6.80 49.57 11.93
C CYS A 9 -7.28 48.30 12.66
N CYS A 10 -6.88 48.16 13.92
CA CYS A 10 -7.60 47.36 14.92
C CYS A 10 -8.88 48.11 15.33
N ARG A 11 -9.97 47.39 15.60
CA ARG A 11 -10.90 47.75 16.69
C ARG A 11 -11.74 46.54 17.11
N HIS A 12 -11.62 46.26 18.40
CA HIS A 12 -12.48 45.52 19.32
C HIS A 12 -13.97 45.43 18.97
N LEU A 13 -14.57 44.28 19.28
CA LEU A 13 -15.82 44.26 20.05
C LEU A 13 -15.90 42.98 20.91
N SER A 14 -15.87 43.17 22.23
CA SER A 14 -16.25 42.18 23.25
C SER A 14 -17.66 42.51 23.71
N VAL A 15 -18.57 41.53 23.77
CA VAL A 15 -19.75 41.56 24.65
C VAL A 15 -19.99 40.17 25.22
N MET A 16 -19.85 40.09 26.54
CA MET A 16 -20.33 39.05 27.45
C MET A 16 -21.86 38.98 27.46
N LEU A 17 -22.43 37.80 27.64
CA LEU A 17 -23.61 37.62 28.50
C LEU A 17 -23.62 36.21 29.10
N MET A 18 -23.77 36.20 30.42
CA MET A 18 -23.85 35.04 31.30
C MET A 18 -25.25 34.42 31.26
N SER A 19 -25.34 33.11 31.48
CA SER A 19 -26.40 32.57 32.35
C SER A 19 -25.97 31.24 32.97
N SER A 20 -26.03 31.23 34.30
CA SER A 20 -25.76 30.18 35.26
C SER A 20 -26.84 29.09 35.30
N THR A 21 -26.44 27.85 35.56
CA THR A 21 -27.23 26.90 36.35
C THR A 21 -26.31 26.04 37.22
N THR A 22 -26.35 26.34 38.51
CA THR A 22 -25.82 25.54 39.63
C THR A 22 -26.70 24.32 39.91
N LEU A 23 -26.11 23.17 40.26
CA LEU A 23 -26.59 22.32 41.37
C LEU A 23 -25.57 21.23 41.77
N LYS A 24 -25.07 21.37 43.01
CA LYS A 24 -24.76 20.37 44.08
C LYS A 24 -24.31 18.96 43.63
N GLY A 25 -23.21 18.35 44.07
CA GLY A 25 -22.41 18.50 45.29
C GLY A 25 -22.15 17.11 45.89
N ARG A 26 -20.90 16.81 46.31
CA ARG A 26 -20.52 16.06 47.53
C ARG A 26 -19.02 15.77 47.58
N CYS A 27 -18.46 15.94 48.77
CA CYS A 27 -17.05 15.92 49.14
C CYS A 27 -16.54 14.51 49.55
N LEU A 28 -15.24 14.26 49.25
CA LEU A 28 -14.14 13.66 50.06
C LEU A 28 -14.31 12.28 50.76
N PRO A 29 -13.22 11.60 51.24
CA PRO A 29 -11.77 11.95 51.32
C PRO A 29 -10.83 10.90 50.65
N LEU A 30 -9.58 11.15 50.25
CA LEU A 30 -8.32 11.45 50.99
C LEU A 30 -7.98 10.47 52.14
N VAL A 31 -7.10 9.50 51.85
CA VAL A 31 -6.37 8.72 52.86
C VAL A 31 -4.88 8.91 52.63
N THR A 32 -4.25 9.58 53.60
CA THR A 32 -2.82 9.62 53.88
C THR A 32 -2.46 8.50 54.85
N VAL A 33 -1.34 7.80 54.64
CA VAL A 33 -0.57 7.18 55.73
C VAL A 33 0.91 7.44 55.50
N SER A 34 1.51 8.08 56.50
CA SER A 34 2.92 8.37 56.75
C SER A 34 3.65 7.18 57.39
N GLY A 35 4.98 7.09 57.23
CA GLY A 35 5.83 6.31 58.14
C GLY A 35 7.26 6.03 57.66
N SER A 36 8.19 6.91 58.03
CA SER A 36 9.66 6.80 57.96
C SER A 36 10.19 5.69 58.92
N ILE A 37 11.37 5.06 58.79
CA ILE A 37 12.72 5.54 59.19
C ILE A 37 13.77 4.40 58.96
N ILE A 38 14.90 4.74 58.32
CA ILE A 38 16.35 4.46 58.54
C ILE A 38 16.83 3.02 58.92
N GLY A 39 17.85 2.55 58.18
CA GLY A 39 18.79 1.50 58.63
C GLY A 39 19.88 1.17 57.60
N THR A 40 21.05 1.79 57.74
CA THR A 40 22.28 1.56 56.95
C THR A 40 23.07 0.35 57.49
N ILE A 41 23.78 -0.43 56.63
CA ILE A 41 25.21 -0.86 56.77
C ILE A 41 25.59 -2.06 55.85
N ARG A 42 26.65 -1.80 55.05
CA ARG A 42 27.78 -2.58 54.44
C ARG A 42 27.78 -4.11 54.21
N ARG A 43 28.19 -4.42 52.96
CA ARG A 43 29.28 -5.32 52.42
C ARG A 43 29.51 -6.72 53.01
N GLY A 44 29.58 -7.72 52.12
CA GLY A 44 30.30 -8.99 52.32
C GLY A 44 30.18 -9.96 51.14
N THR A 45 31.26 -10.62 50.78
CA THR A 45 31.57 -11.36 49.53
C THR A 45 31.33 -12.87 49.57
N ALA A 46 31.23 -13.48 48.37
CA ALA A 46 31.74 -14.80 47.94
C ALA A 46 30.91 -16.11 48.08
N THR A 47 30.57 -16.65 46.89
CA THR A 47 30.67 -18.04 46.35
C THR A 47 30.02 -19.29 46.99
N CYS A 48 29.21 -19.96 46.14
CA CYS A 48 29.01 -21.41 45.91
C CYS A 48 28.61 -22.38 47.03
N SER A 49 27.41 -22.97 46.93
CA SER A 49 27.18 -24.38 46.47
C SER A 49 25.71 -24.83 46.67
N ALA A 50 25.27 -25.76 45.81
CA ALA A 50 24.18 -26.77 45.88
C ALA A 50 23.21 -26.79 47.09
N SER A 51 21.93 -27.16 47.04
CA SER A 51 20.98 -27.64 46.03
C SER A 51 19.62 -27.95 46.73
N TRP A 52 18.54 -28.07 45.96
CA TRP A 52 17.22 -28.68 46.30
C TRP A 52 16.32 -28.04 47.39
N SER A 53 15.27 -27.33 46.93
CA SER A 53 13.86 -27.76 47.02
C SER A 53 12.86 -26.60 47.19
N ALA A 54 11.86 -26.63 46.31
CA ALA A 54 10.46 -26.26 46.51
C ALA A 54 10.03 -24.77 46.56
N ALA A 55 9.02 -24.54 45.72
CA ALA A 55 7.85 -23.70 45.94
C ALA A 55 7.85 -22.26 45.38
N MET A 56 7.01 -22.11 44.36
CA MET A 56 6.20 -20.93 44.01
C MET A 56 6.89 -19.75 43.31
N ALA A 57 7.02 -19.87 41.99
CA ALA A 57 6.95 -18.74 41.08
C ALA A 57 5.51 -18.59 40.54
N PRO A 58 4.90 -17.39 40.55
CA PRO A 58 3.59 -17.17 39.96
C PRO A 58 3.68 -17.18 38.43
N ALA A 59 2.88 -18.05 37.81
CA ALA A 59 2.71 -18.14 36.37
C ALA A 59 1.98 -16.89 35.82
N PRO A 60 2.28 -16.48 34.56
CA PRO A 60 1.61 -15.36 33.91
C PRO A 60 0.15 -15.70 33.60
N TRP A 61 -0.71 -14.71 33.81
CA TRP A 61 -2.15 -14.73 33.59
C TRP A 61 -2.51 -15.24 32.18
N GLN A 62 -3.00 -16.48 32.09
CA GLN A 62 -3.75 -16.98 30.95
C GLN A 62 -5.17 -16.40 30.99
N ILE A 63 -5.46 -15.46 30.10
CA ILE A 63 -6.83 -15.07 29.80
C ILE A 63 -7.47 -16.22 29.00
N SER A 64 -8.43 -16.90 29.63
CA SER A 64 -9.28 -17.93 29.02
C SER A 64 -10.05 -17.35 27.82
N PRO A 65 -10.13 -18.04 26.65
CA PRO A 65 -11.03 -17.64 25.59
C PRO A 65 -12.47 -18.00 26.00
N TRP A 66 -13.31 -16.97 26.04
CA TRP A 66 -14.76 -17.04 26.15
C TRP A 66 -15.36 -18.27 25.46
N ASN A 67 -16.17 -19.04 26.20
CA ASN A 67 -16.84 -20.24 25.70
C ASN A 67 -18.00 -19.85 24.76
N TRP A 68 -17.68 -19.67 23.47
CA TRP A 68 -18.61 -19.29 22.39
C TRP A 68 -19.81 -20.22 22.15
N LYS A 69 -19.88 -21.37 22.83
CA LYS A 69 -20.95 -22.36 22.63
C LYS A 69 -22.31 -21.92 23.20
N SER A 70 -22.37 -20.93 24.09
CA SER A 70 -23.64 -20.48 24.70
C SER A 70 -24.38 -19.40 23.90
N LEU A 71 -23.70 -18.58 23.09
CA LEU A 71 -24.31 -17.41 22.43
C LEU A 71 -25.05 -17.70 21.11
N PHE A 72 -24.90 -18.89 20.51
CA PHE A 72 -25.44 -19.18 19.17
C PHE A 72 -26.40 -20.39 19.13
N ARG A 73 -27.24 -20.53 20.16
CA ARG A 73 -28.25 -21.60 20.22
C ARG A 73 -29.48 -21.44 19.30
N PRO A 74 -29.90 -20.26 18.79
CA PRO A 74 -31.12 -20.23 17.96
C PRO A 74 -30.88 -20.25 16.44
N PHE A 75 -29.65 -20.18 15.93
CA PHE A 75 -29.41 -20.08 14.48
C PHE A 75 -28.95 -21.40 13.84
N GLY A 76 -29.70 -21.84 12.82
CA GLY A 76 -29.49 -23.08 12.06
C GLY A 76 -28.13 -23.17 11.34
N ARG A 77 -27.77 -24.40 10.91
CA ARG A 77 -26.43 -24.76 10.40
C ARG A 77 -25.93 -23.85 9.26
N SER A 78 -26.81 -23.32 8.41
CA SER A 78 -26.45 -22.43 7.30
C SER A 78 -26.01 -21.02 7.73
N CYS A 79 -26.57 -20.47 8.82
CA CYS A 79 -26.15 -19.18 9.38
C CYS A 79 -24.80 -19.27 10.11
N LYS A 80 -24.48 -20.42 10.72
CA LYS A 80 -23.20 -20.65 11.42
C LYS A 80 -22.00 -20.70 10.47
N LEU A 81 -22.20 -21.12 9.22
CA LEU A 81 -21.13 -21.20 8.21
C LEU A 81 -20.78 -19.81 7.62
N LEU A 82 -21.78 -18.94 7.45
CA LEU A 82 -21.60 -17.56 6.98
C LEU A 82 -20.96 -16.67 8.05
N LEU A 83 -21.36 -16.80 9.32
CA LEU A 83 -20.77 -16.02 10.42
C LEU A 83 -19.34 -16.47 10.76
N ARG A 84 -19.01 -17.76 10.65
CA ARG A 84 -17.62 -18.24 10.80
C ARG A 84 -16.69 -17.72 9.70
N LYS A 85 -17.18 -17.54 8.47
CA LYS A 85 -16.39 -16.95 7.36
C LYS A 85 -16.25 -15.42 7.46
N ALA A 86 -17.09 -14.76 8.24
CA ALA A 86 -17.07 -13.30 8.41
C ALA A 86 -16.07 -12.82 9.49
N TRP A 87 -15.55 -13.71 10.35
CA TRP A 87 -14.81 -13.32 11.57
C TRP A 87 -13.52 -14.12 11.85
N LEU A 88 -12.97 -14.84 10.86
CA LEU A 88 -11.64 -15.45 10.97
C LEU A 88 -10.54 -14.47 10.53
N PRO A 89 -9.43 -14.34 11.29
CA PRO A 89 -8.21 -13.75 10.77
C PRO A 89 -7.72 -14.58 9.58
N SER A 90 -7.16 -13.90 8.59
CA SER A 90 -6.93 -14.27 7.19
C SER A 90 -6.10 -15.53 6.86
N ALA A 91 -6.06 -16.57 7.68
CA ALA A 91 -5.05 -17.63 7.59
C ALA A 91 -5.52 -19.01 7.06
N LEU A 92 -6.74 -19.18 6.56
CA LEU A 92 -7.25 -20.52 6.14
C LEU A 92 -7.88 -20.58 4.73
N LEU A 93 -7.31 -19.85 3.77
CA LEU A 93 -7.63 -20.00 2.33
C LEU A 93 -6.39 -20.30 1.46
N LEU A 94 -5.35 -20.90 2.04
CA LEU A 94 -4.17 -21.38 1.32
C LEU A 94 -4.10 -22.92 1.38
N SER A 95 -4.99 -23.57 0.64
CA SER A 95 -4.83 -24.92 0.07
C SER A 95 -5.77 -25.03 -1.14
N PRO A 96 -5.34 -25.60 -2.28
CA PRO A 96 -6.14 -25.63 -3.50
C PRO A 96 -7.25 -26.70 -3.37
N PRO A 97 -8.52 -26.40 -3.70
CA PRO A 97 -9.50 -27.45 -3.87
C PRO A 97 -9.40 -28.01 -5.30
N THR A 98 -9.12 -29.30 -5.35
CA THR A 98 -9.37 -30.18 -6.50
C THR A 98 -10.83 -30.05 -6.98
N ARG A 99 -10.97 -30.00 -8.31
CA ARG A 99 -12.20 -30.17 -9.14
C ARG A 99 -13.55 -30.02 -8.41
N ILE A 100 -14.15 -28.83 -8.52
CA ILE A 100 -15.61 -28.64 -8.50
C ILE A 100 -15.98 -27.61 -9.57
N SER A 101 -16.92 -27.95 -10.45
CA SER A 101 -17.43 -27.23 -11.61
C SER A 101 -18.16 -25.90 -11.32
N GLY A 102 -17.95 -25.28 -10.15
CA GLY A 102 -18.59 -24.03 -9.73
C GLY A 102 -17.73 -22.76 -9.88
N ILE A 103 -16.48 -22.89 -10.38
CA ILE A 103 -15.50 -21.79 -10.39
C ILE A 103 -15.70 -20.82 -11.57
N GLU A 104 -16.36 -21.22 -12.65
CA GLU A 104 -16.60 -20.33 -13.80
C GLU A 104 -17.59 -19.20 -13.49
N MET A 105 -18.60 -19.44 -12.65
CA MET A 105 -19.60 -18.42 -12.29
C MET A 105 -18.97 -17.25 -11.50
N LEU A 106 -17.98 -17.54 -10.63
CA LEU A 106 -17.23 -16.56 -9.84
C LEU A 106 -16.20 -15.75 -10.66
N LYS A 107 -15.92 -16.16 -11.89
CA LYS A 107 -15.09 -15.43 -12.85
C LYS A 107 -15.88 -14.38 -13.63
N SER A 108 -17.22 -14.45 -13.64
CA SER A 108 -18.03 -13.48 -14.36
C SER A 108 -17.89 -12.07 -13.75
N THR A 109 -17.69 -11.07 -14.61
CA THR A 109 -17.61 -9.65 -14.26
C THR A 109 -18.80 -9.22 -13.40
N LEU A 110 -19.97 -9.81 -13.67
CA LEU A 110 -21.22 -9.60 -12.94
C LEU A 110 -21.10 -9.98 -11.46
N VAL A 111 -20.59 -11.18 -11.12
CA VAL A 111 -20.48 -11.62 -9.71
C VAL A 111 -19.50 -10.74 -8.92
N ARG A 112 -18.39 -10.31 -9.53
CA ARG A 112 -17.43 -9.43 -8.85
C ARG A 112 -17.95 -8.01 -8.67
N ARG A 113 -18.55 -7.43 -9.71
CA ARG A 113 -19.09 -6.07 -9.70
C ARG A 113 -20.32 -5.96 -8.79
N TYR A 114 -21.23 -6.94 -8.84
CA TYR A 114 -22.50 -6.88 -8.10
C TYR A 114 -22.47 -7.55 -6.72
N MET A 115 -21.60 -8.54 -6.45
CA MET A 115 -21.52 -9.16 -5.11
C MET A 115 -20.24 -8.84 -4.33
N LEU A 116 -19.07 -8.90 -4.95
CA LEU A 116 -17.81 -8.75 -4.21
C LEU A 116 -17.44 -7.29 -3.92
N PHE A 117 -17.78 -6.35 -4.80
CA PHE A 117 -17.52 -4.94 -4.57
C PHE A 117 -18.32 -4.38 -3.37
N PRO A 118 -19.63 -4.62 -3.22
CA PRO A 118 -20.37 -4.22 -2.01
C PRO A 118 -19.78 -4.78 -0.72
N ILE A 119 -19.35 -6.06 -0.73
CA ILE A 119 -18.69 -6.69 0.43
C ILE A 119 -17.37 -5.99 0.76
N ARG A 120 -16.58 -5.60 -0.25
CA ARG A 120 -15.34 -4.83 -0.04
C ARG A 120 -15.63 -3.46 0.55
N ILE A 121 -16.64 -2.76 0.05
CA ILE A 121 -17.07 -1.46 0.60
C ILE A 121 -17.54 -1.63 2.05
N LEU A 122 -18.29 -2.67 2.37
CA LEU A 122 -18.70 -2.96 3.74
C LEU A 122 -17.48 -3.21 4.65
N ARG A 123 -16.52 -4.04 4.22
CA ARG A 123 -15.27 -4.28 4.98
C ARG A 123 -14.46 -3.00 5.16
N TYR A 124 -14.36 -2.17 4.14
CA TYR A 124 -13.72 -0.86 4.22
C TYR A 124 -14.41 0.02 5.27
N ARG A 125 -15.75 0.14 5.24
CA ARG A 125 -16.51 0.88 6.25
C ARG A 125 -16.31 0.36 7.66
N LEU A 126 -16.27 -0.96 7.85
CA LEU A 126 -15.97 -1.58 9.15
C LEU A 126 -14.56 -1.25 9.64
N ARG A 127 -13.55 -1.25 8.76
CA ARG A 127 -12.19 -0.81 9.10
C ARG A 127 -12.15 0.67 9.46
N ARG A 128 -12.88 1.53 8.73
CA ARG A 128 -13.01 2.96 9.06
C ARG A 128 -13.69 3.18 10.41
N LEU A 129 -14.69 2.38 10.75
CA LEU A 129 -15.31 2.43 12.08
C LEU A 129 -14.30 2.04 13.16
N GLN A 130 -13.58 0.93 12.99
CA GLN A 130 -12.53 0.50 13.92
C GLN A 130 -11.41 1.55 14.06
N TYR A 131 -11.02 2.18 12.94
CA TYR A 131 -10.06 3.26 12.91
C TYR A 131 -10.51 4.46 13.74
N ARG A 132 -11.73 4.96 13.51
CA ARG A 132 -12.30 6.07 14.28
C ARG A 132 -12.44 5.74 15.76
N LEU A 133 -12.84 4.53 16.09
CA LEU A 133 -12.92 4.08 17.49
C LEU A 133 -11.54 4.04 18.18
N ARG A 134 -10.48 3.76 17.43
CA ARG A 134 -9.11 3.66 17.97
C ARG A 134 -8.40 5.01 18.05
N TYR A 135 -8.57 5.87 17.04
CA TYR A 135 -7.76 7.08 16.85
C TYR A 135 -8.57 8.38 16.86
N GLY A 136 -9.89 8.33 16.83
CA GLY A 136 -10.74 9.51 16.65
C GLY A 136 -10.59 10.12 15.25
N ASP A 137 -10.80 11.43 15.18
CA ASP A 137 -10.52 12.22 13.98
C ASP A 137 -9.05 12.59 13.95
N THR A 138 -8.39 12.31 12.83
CA THR A 138 -6.96 12.60 12.64
C THR A 138 -6.73 13.32 11.31
N GLU A 139 -5.71 14.16 11.28
CA GLU A 139 -5.25 14.89 10.10
C GLU A 139 -4.11 14.15 9.36
N THR A 140 -3.88 12.87 9.67
CA THR A 140 -2.81 12.10 9.01
C THR A 140 -3.14 11.96 7.52
N PRO A 141 -2.15 12.12 6.62
CA PRO A 141 -2.40 12.08 5.19
C PRO A 141 -2.94 10.72 4.75
N ALA A 142 -3.67 10.71 3.63
CA ALA A 142 -3.85 9.49 2.86
C ALA A 142 -2.53 9.14 2.16
N PHE A 143 -2.28 7.86 1.92
CA PHE A 143 -1.07 7.39 1.26
C PHE A 143 -1.44 6.70 -0.05
N PHE A 144 -0.75 7.01 -1.14
CA PHE A 144 -1.01 6.38 -2.43
C PHE A 144 0.24 5.80 -3.07
N ALA A 145 0.29 4.47 -3.19
CA ALA A 145 1.35 3.76 -3.89
C ALA A 145 1.02 3.63 -5.39
N ASN A 146 1.37 4.63 -6.18
CA ASN A 146 1.27 4.56 -7.64
C ASN A 146 2.49 3.86 -8.22
N SER A 147 2.32 3.16 -9.34
CA SER A 147 3.45 2.57 -10.05
C SER A 147 3.20 2.39 -11.54
N PHE A 148 4.27 2.36 -12.31
CA PHE A 148 4.22 1.74 -13.63
C PHE A 148 4.08 0.21 -13.45
N PRO A 149 3.16 -0.49 -14.16
CA PRO A 149 3.00 -1.94 -14.05
C PRO A 149 4.33 -2.71 -14.13
N LYS A 150 4.51 -3.72 -13.27
CA LYS A 150 5.76 -4.51 -13.15
C LYS A 150 6.98 -3.79 -12.57
N SER A 151 6.79 -2.60 -11.99
CA SER A 151 7.88 -1.80 -11.37
C SER A 151 8.00 -1.95 -9.85
N GLY A 152 7.39 -2.99 -9.25
CA GLY A 152 7.47 -3.20 -7.80
C GLY A 152 6.33 -2.57 -6.99
N THR A 153 5.10 -2.54 -7.51
CA THR A 153 3.91 -2.06 -6.79
C THR A 153 3.79 -2.66 -5.39
N HIS A 154 3.96 -3.98 -5.27
CA HIS A 154 3.86 -4.67 -3.98
C HIS A 154 5.01 -4.34 -3.03
N LEU A 155 6.21 -4.05 -3.55
CA LEU A 155 7.35 -3.62 -2.74
C LEU A 155 7.04 -2.26 -2.08
N LEU A 156 6.60 -1.28 -2.88
CA LEU A 156 6.21 0.04 -2.39
C LEU A 156 5.00 -0.02 -1.46
N LEU A 157 3.96 -0.77 -1.85
CA LEU A 157 2.76 -0.94 -1.03
C LEU A 157 3.08 -1.54 0.34
N GLN A 158 3.93 -2.57 0.41
CA GLN A 158 4.30 -3.20 1.68
C GLN A 158 5.10 -2.25 2.58
N ALA A 159 6.01 -1.47 2.01
CA ALA A 159 6.72 -0.43 2.75
C ALA A 159 5.75 0.59 3.35
N ILE A 160 4.82 1.11 2.55
CA ILE A 160 3.81 2.09 3.00
C ILE A 160 2.81 1.46 3.99
N GLN A 161 2.49 0.17 3.86
CA GLN A 161 1.68 -0.55 4.85
C GLN A 161 2.35 -0.61 6.23
N GLY A 162 3.67 -0.44 6.32
CA GLY A 162 4.39 -0.30 7.58
C GLY A 162 3.92 0.88 8.43
N PHE A 163 3.42 1.96 7.82
CA PHE A 163 2.92 3.14 8.56
C PHE A 163 1.73 2.82 9.46
N ALA A 164 0.95 1.77 9.17
CA ALA A 164 -0.14 1.32 10.04
C ALA A 164 0.35 0.81 11.42
N LYS A 165 1.65 0.55 11.55
CA LYS A 165 2.31 0.22 12.83
C LYS A 165 2.93 1.44 13.51
N LEU A 166 3.02 2.58 12.82
CA LEU A 166 3.70 3.79 13.27
C LEU A 166 2.75 4.90 13.71
N GLY A 167 1.49 4.86 13.27
CA GLY A 167 0.54 5.93 13.57
C GLY A 167 -0.88 5.60 13.10
N PRO A 168 -1.76 6.62 13.01
CA PRO A 168 -3.15 6.43 12.64
C PRO A 168 -3.29 6.24 11.12
N VAL A 169 -2.81 5.09 10.61
CA VAL A 169 -2.86 4.72 9.18
C VAL A 169 -3.46 3.33 9.04
N ILE A 170 -4.24 3.10 7.97
CA ILE A 170 -4.88 1.81 7.68
C ILE A 170 -4.80 1.43 6.21
N TYR A 171 -4.65 0.14 5.95
CA TYR A 171 -4.84 -0.37 4.59
C TYR A 171 -6.33 -0.42 4.24
N SER A 172 -6.73 0.38 3.23
CA SER A 172 -8.14 0.51 2.82
C SER A 172 -8.76 -0.84 2.43
N GLY A 173 -7.98 -1.72 1.78
CA GLY A 173 -8.47 -2.97 1.20
C GLY A 173 -9.38 -2.78 -0.01
N LEU A 174 -9.44 -1.55 -0.52
CA LEU A 174 -10.04 -1.25 -1.82
C LEU A 174 -9.17 -1.87 -2.92
N PRO A 175 -9.75 -2.19 -4.10
CA PRO A 175 -8.97 -2.67 -5.24
C PRO A 175 -7.93 -1.64 -5.68
N ALA A 176 -6.90 -2.12 -6.39
CA ALA A 176 -5.99 -1.24 -7.11
C ALA A 176 -6.79 -0.30 -8.01
N ILE A 177 -6.43 0.99 -8.00
CA ILE A 177 -7.00 1.97 -8.92
C ILE A 177 -6.21 1.89 -10.23
N THR A 178 -6.87 1.52 -11.32
CA THR A 178 -6.24 1.28 -12.63
C THR A 178 -6.94 2.11 -13.72
N MET A 179 -6.23 2.35 -14.83
CA MET A 179 -6.81 3.04 -16.00
C MET A 179 -7.71 2.16 -16.86
N TYR A 180 -7.69 0.85 -16.63
CA TYR A 180 -8.46 -0.12 -17.39
C TYR A 180 -9.26 -0.99 -16.42
N GLU A 181 -10.47 -1.38 -16.81
CA GLU A 181 -11.27 -2.36 -16.10
C GLU A 181 -10.60 -3.74 -16.22
N ALA A 182 -10.49 -4.46 -15.10
CA ALA A 182 -9.62 -5.62 -14.99
C ALA A 182 -10.05 -6.85 -15.83
N PHE A 183 -11.30 -6.90 -16.29
CA PHE A 183 -11.87 -8.01 -17.05
C PHE A 183 -12.17 -7.65 -18.49
N SER A 184 -12.82 -6.50 -18.75
CA SER A 184 -13.10 -6.07 -20.12
C SER A 184 -11.87 -5.49 -20.81
N GLY A 185 -10.89 -4.99 -20.04
CA GLY A 185 -9.79 -4.21 -20.60
C GLY A 185 -10.22 -2.85 -21.13
N GLU A 186 -11.46 -2.45 -20.88
CA GLU A 186 -11.98 -1.14 -21.28
C GLU A 186 -11.28 -0.04 -20.49
N LYS A 187 -10.85 1.00 -21.21
CA LYS A 187 -10.22 2.17 -20.60
C LYS A 187 -11.25 2.99 -19.85
N LEU A 188 -11.03 3.21 -18.56
CA LEU A 188 -11.86 4.07 -17.73
C LEU A 188 -11.62 5.54 -18.08
N SER A 189 -12.67 6.35 -17.94
CA SER A 189 -12.52 7.80 -18.05
C SER A 189 -11.66 8.34 -16.91
N GLU A 190 -10.99 9.45 -17.17
CA GLU A 190 -10.17 10.15 -16.19
C GLU A 190 -10.97 10.49 -14.91
N SER A 191 -12.21 10.95 -15.06
CA SER A 191 -13.11 11.26 -13.95
C SER A 191 -13.48 10.05 -13.11
N GLU A 192 -13.66 8.88 -13.73
CA GLU A 192 -13.94 7.66 -12.98
C GLU A 192 -12.73 7.24 -12.13
N VAL A 193 -11.52 7.35 -12.68
CA VAL A 193 -10.28 7.07 -11.96
C VAL A 193 -10.07 8.07 -10.82
N ALA A 194 -10.20 9.37 -11.10
CA ALA A 194 -10.08 10.42 -10.09
C ALA A 194 -11.11 10.23 -8.96
N SER A 195 -12.36 9.89 -9.28
CA SER A 195 -13.40 9.63 -8.27
C SER A 195 -13.05 8.50 -7.31
N GLN A 196 -12.26 7.51 -7.75
CA GLN A 196 -11.80 6.43 -6.88
C GLN A 196 -10.70 6.91 -5.93
N ILE A 197 -9.83 7.82 -6.38
CA ILE A 197 -8.78 8.44 -5.56
C ILE A 197 -9.42 9.35 -4.49
N TRP A 198 -10.41 10.15 -4.87
CA TRP A 198 -11.16 11.01 -3.95
C TRP A 198 -11.93 10.26 -2.84
N ARG A 199 -12.16 8.95 -2.99
CA ARG A 199 -12.75 8.11 -1.92
C ARG A 199 -11.77 7.84 -0.77
N LEU A 200 -10.47 7.98 -0.99
CA LEU A 200 -9.47 7.78 0.05
C LEU A 200 -9.59 8.90 1.09
N GLN A 201 -9.77 8.50 2.34
CA GLN A 201 -9.85 9.39 3.49
C GLN A 201 -8.49 9.51 4.18
N HIS A 202 -8.33 10.51 5.06
CA HIS A 202 -7.19 10.63 5.98
C HIS A 202 -6.82 9.28 6.61
N GLY A 203 -5.53 8.93 6.53
CA GLY A 203 -4.95 7.67 6.99
C GLY A 203 -5.21 6.45 6.11
N ASP A 204 -5.96 6.55 5.01
CA ASP A 204 -6.12 5.41 4.10
C ASP A 204 -4.88 5.20 3.25
N ILE A 205 -4.47 3.94 3.11
CA ILE A 205 -3.51 3.49 2.10
C ILE A 205 -4.28 2.95 0.89
N GLY A 206 -4.07 3.57 -0.27
CA GLY A 206 -4.46 3.11 -1.59
C GLY A 206 -3.25 2.78 -2.46
N TYR A 207 -3.49 2.13 -3.60
CA TYR A 207 -2.45 1.83 -4.58
C TYR A 207 -3.05 1.69 -5.97
N GLY A 208 -2.21 1.80 -7.00
CA GLY A 208 -2.70 1.75 -8.36
C GLY A 208 -1.65 1.88 -9.45
N HIS A 209 -2.18 1.98 -10.66
CA HIS A 209 -1.48 2.20 -11.92
C HIS A 209 -2.21 3.34 -12.64
N VAL A 210 -1.95 4.56 -12.19
CA VAL A 210 -2.71 5.77 -12.55
C VAL A 210 -1.84 6.67 -13.42
N PHE A 211 -2.37 7.10 -14.57
CA PHE A 211 -1.71 8.06 -15.46
C PHE A 211 -1.67 9.46 -14.86
N ALA A 212 -0.69 10.26 -15.26
CA ALA A 212 -0.56 11.67 -14.90
C ALA A 212 -1.47 12.54 -15.80
N ALA A 213 -2.78 12.43 -15.59
CA ALA A 213 -3.80 13.23 -16.28
C ALA A 213 -4.30 14.37 -15.36
N PRO A 214 -4.83 15.48 -15.88
CA PRO A 214 -5.19 16.66 -15.08
C PRO A 214 -5.93 16.39 -13.75
N GLN A 215 -7.02 15.63 -13.77
CA GLN A 215 -7.87 15.30 -12.62
C GLN A 215 -7.22 14.26 -11.69
N THR A 216 -6.42 13.34 -12.21
CA THR A 216 -5.69 12.38 -11.37
C THR A 216 -4.50 13.04 -10.68
N VAL A 217 -3.83 13.98 -11.37
CA VAL A 217 -2.82 14.88 -10.79
C VAL A 217 -3.46 15.73 -9.69
N GLU A 218 -4.59 16.38 -9.95
CA GLU A 218 -5.33 17.14 -8.93
C GLU A 218 -5.66 16.28 -7.70
N ALA A 219 -6.12 15.04 -7.91
CA ALA A 219 -6.49 14.14 -6.82
C ALA A 219 -5.29 13.63 -6.00
N LEU A 220 -4.14 13.41 -6.64
CA LEU A 220 -2.95 12.83 -5.99
C LEU A 220 -1.95 13.87 -5.48
N CYS A 221 -1.96 15.10 -5.99
CA CYS A 221 -1.08 16.19 -5.57
C CYS A 221 -1.72 17.11 -4.52
N ARG A 222 -2.89 16.75 -3.95
CA ARG A 222 -3.50 17.54 -2.87
C ARG A 222 -2.66 17.46 -1.58
N PRO A 223 -2.66 18.51 -0.73
CA PRO A 223 -1.82 18.55 0.48
C PRO A 223 -2.02 17.39 1.46
N GLU A 224 -3.23 16.83 1.53
CA GLU A 224 -3.60 15.74 2.44
C GLU A 224 -3.24 14.34 1.90
N MET A 225 -2.46 14.27 0.81
CA MET A 225 -2.04 13.03 0.16
C MET A 225 -0.50 12.92 0.14
N ALA A 226 0.03 11.86 0.76
CA ALA A 226 1.39 11.41 0.55
C ALA A 226 1.42 10.45 -0.65
N SER A 227 1.71 10.98 -1.84
CA SER A 227 1.72 10.24 -3.09
C SER A 227 3.11 9.76 -3.47
N TYR A 228 3.19 8.50 -3.90
CA TYR A 228 4.43 7.86 -4.30
C TYR A 228 4.29 7.31 -5.71
N PHE A 229 5.33 7.45 -6.53
CA PHE A 229 5.35 6.85 -7.86
C PHE A 229 6.62 6.02 -8.04
N ILE A 230 6.47 4.70 -8.17
CA ILE A 230 7.59 3.79 -8.47
C ILE A 230 7.60 3.35 -9.93
N TYR A 231 8.75 3.52 -10.57
CA TYR A 231 9.01 3.08 -11.95
C TYR A 231 10.29 2.25 -12.04
N ARG A 232 10.50 1.58 -13.18
CA ARG A 232 11.58 0.62 -13.37
C ARG A 232 12.13 0.70 -14.79
N ASP A 233 13.38 0.27 -15.00
CA ASP A 233 13.99 0.22 -16.32
C ASP A 233 13.04 -0.46 -17.32
N PRO A 234 12.57 0.27 -18.36
CA PRO A 234 11.66 -0.26 -19.36
C PRO A 234 12.15 -1.57 -20.01
N ARG A 235 13.46 -1.80 -20.10
CA ARG A 235 14.05 -3.05 -20.61
C ARG A 235 13.78 -4.23 -19.68
N ASP A 236 13.89 -4.02 -18.36
CA ASP A 236 13.52 -5.02 -17.36
C ASP A 236 12.00 -5.23 -17.29
N VAL A 237 11.22 -4.17 -17.50
CA VAL A 237 9.76 -4.24 -17.53
C VAL A 237 9.27 -5.18 -18.62
N VAL A 238 9.76 -5.04 -19.86
CA VAL A 238 9.30 -5.89 -20.98
C VAL A 238 9.64 -7.37 -20.76
N VAL A 239 10.79 -7.66 -20.15
CA VAL A 239 11.19 -9.02 -19.74
C VAL A 239 10.30 -9.54 -18.61
N SER A 240 10.07 -8.72 -17.58
CA SER A 240 9.17 -9.10 -16.50
C SER A 240 7.74 -9.32 -16.98
N HIS A 241 7.31 -8.60 -18.01
CA HIS A 241 5.99 -8.73 -18.61
C HIS A 241 5.84 -10.06 -19.33
N VAL A 242 6.83 -10.51 -20.10
CA VAL A 242 6.82 -11.83 -20.75
C VAL A 242 6.51 -12.94 -19.74
N HIS A 243 7.32 -13.07 -18.69
CA HIS A 243 7.11 -14.10 -17.66
C HIS A 243 5.78 -13.94 -16.92
N TYR A 244 5.32 -12.70 -16.73
CA TYR A 244 4.05 -12.47 -16.03
C TYR A 244 2.86 -12.98 -16.85
N VAL A 245 2.82 -12.67 -18.14
CA VAL A 245 1.75 -13.09 -19.04
C VAL A 245 1.83 -14.59 -19.31
N THR A 246 3.01 -15.18 -19.43
CA THR A 246 3.16 -16.61 -19.75
C THR A 246 3.02 -17.54 -18.56
N GLU A 247 3.57 -17.19 -17.39
CA GLU A 247 3.75 -18.15 -16.29
C GLU A 247 2.91 -17.79 -15.05
N LEU A 248 2.77 -16.49 -14.74
CA LEU A 248 2.23 -16.06 -13.45
C LEU A 248 0.73 -15.74 -13.49
N TRP A 249 0.21 -15.22 -14.61
CA TRP A 249 -1.20 -14.87 -14.73
C TRP A 249 -1.83 -15.51 -15.97
N THR A 250 -2.19 -16.78 -15.86
CA THR A 250 -2.82 -17.55 -16.95
C THR A 250 -4.20 -17.05 -17.35
N SER A 251 -4.81 -16.16 -16.56
CA SER A 251 -6.07 -15.47 -16.91
C SER A 251 -5.85 -14.08 -17.51
N HIS A 252 -4.61 -13.70 -17.84
CA HIS A 252 -4.34 -12.47 -18.57
C HIS A 252 -4.97 -12.55 -19.97
N VAL A 253 -5.54 -11.44 -20.42
CA VAL A 253 -6.16 -11.31 -21.76
C VAL A 253 -5.25 -11.69 -22.94
N HIS A 254 -3.92 -11.64 -22.77
CA HIS A 254 -2.94 -12.01 -23.80
C HIS A 254 -2.26 -13.35 -23.52
N HIS A 255 -2.66 -14.08 -22.48
CA HIS A 255 -2.00 -15.33 -22.08
C HIS A 255 -1.98 -16.35 -23.21
N ASP A 256 -3.13 -16.61 -23.85
CA ASP A 256 -3.23 -17.58 -24.94
C ASP A 256 -2.29 -17.24 -26.10
N TYR A 257 -2.29 -15.97 -26.53
CA TYR A 257 -1.38 -15.50 -27.58
C TYR A 257 0.09 -15.73 -27.20
N TYR A 258 0.50 -15.32 -25.98
CA TYR A 258 1.88 -15.47 -25.53
C TYR A 258 2.31 -16.93 -25.32
N ALA A 259 1.44 -17.75 -24.75
CA ALA A 259 1.76 -19.13 -24.36
C ALA A 259 1.68 -20.10 -25.55
N ASN A 260 0.66 -19.95 -26.41
CA ASN A 260 0.31 -20.95 -27.40
C ASN A 260 0.59 -20.53 -28.85
N GLN A 261 0.68 -19.22 -29.15
CA GLN A 261 0.90 -18.74 -30.52
C GLN A 261 2.34 -18.27 -30.78
N LEU A 262 3.03 -17.73 -29.77
CA LEU A 262 4.43 -17.32 -29.87
C LEU A 262 5.37 -18.48 -29.56
N LYS A 263 6.35 -18.72 -30.44
CA LYS A 263 7.19 -19.93 -30.46
C LYS A 263 8.21 -19.97 -29.34
N ASP A 264 8.81 -18.82 -29.02
CA ASP A 264 9.94 -18.73 -28.11
C ASP A 264 9.90 -17.45 -27.27
N PHE A 265 10.85 -17.33 -26.35
CA PHE A 265 11.00 -16.16 -25.49
C PHE A 265 11.28 -14.87 -26.29
N ASN A 266 12.04 -14.98 -27.38
CA ASN A 266 12.43 -13.84 -28.19
C ASN A 266 11.22 -13.18 -28.86
N GLN A 267 10.33 -13.99 -29.46
CA GLN A 267 9.08 -13.49 -30.03
C GLN A 267 8.17 -12.85 -28.99
N ARG A 268 8.08 -13.44 -27.79
CA ARG A 268 7.32 -12.86 -26.66
C ARG A 268 7.91 -11.52 -26.23
N LEU A 269 9.24 -11.40 -26.19
CA LEU A 269 9.93 -10.16 -25.86
C LEU A 269 9.66 -9.09 -26.91
N GLN A 270 9.77 -9.41 -28.20
CA GLN A 270 9.47 -8.48 -29.29
C GLN A 270 8.03 -7.96 -29.21
N VAL A 271 7.05 -8.83 -28.99
CA VAL A 271 5.65 -8.42 -28.77
C VAL A 271 5.50 -7.56 -27.51
N SER A 272 6.25 -7.85 -26.45
CA SER A 272 6.25 -7.03 -25.24
C SER A 272 6.84 -5.63 -25.48
N ILE A 273 7.75 -5.47 -26.45
CA ILE A 273 8.33 -4.18 -26.86
C ILE A 273 7.37 -3.42 -27.78
N LEU A 274 6.94 -4.06 -28.86
CA LEU A 274 6.12 -3.49 -29.93
C LEU A 274 4.66 -3.26 -29.54
N GLY A 275 4.17 -4.02 -28.56
CA GLY A 275 2.74 -4.13 -28.33
C GLY A 275 2.05 -4.94 -29.43
N ARG A 276 0.75 -4.74 -29.55
CA ARG A 276 -0.16 -5.31 -30.54
C ARG A 276 -1.15 -4.25 -31.03
N PRO A 277 -0.65 -3.21 -31.74
CA PRO A 277 -1.49 -2.10 -32.22
C PRO A 277 -2.55 -2.54 -33.25
N GLU A 278 -2.42 -3.74 -33.80
CA GLU A 278 -3.42 -4.35 -34.70
C GLU A 278 -4.72 -4.74 -33.99
N LEU A 279 -4.72 -4.82 -32.65
CA LEU A 279 -5.91 -5.13 -31.87
C LEU A 279 -6.81 -3.90 -31.76
N THR A 280 -8.07 -4.04 -32.18
CA THR A 280 -9.09 -2.97 -32.11
C THR A 280 -9.88 -3.00 -30.81
N GLU A 281 -10.03 -4.17 -30.19
CA GLU A 281 -10.90 -4.37 -29.01
C GLU A 281 -10.15 -4.21 -27.68
N ILE A 282 -8.83 -4.48 -27.67
CA ILE A 282 -8.04 -4.56 -26.44
C ILE A 282 -6.73 -3.82 -26.66
N ASP A 283 -6.62 -2.66 -26.03
CA ASP A 283 -5.46 -1.78 -26.14
C ASP A 283 -4.20 -2.43 -25.54
N PHE A 284 -3.19 -2.65 -26.37
CA PHE A 284 -1.89 -3.14 -25.93
C PHE A 284 -0.77 -2.48 -26.73
N PRO A 285 -0.48 -1.20 -26.48
CA PRO A 285 0.46 -0.46 -27.31
C PRO A 285 1.91 -0.77 -26.91
N GLY A 286 2.86 -0.28 -27.72
CA GLY A 286 4.29 -0.42 -27.48
C GLY A 286 4.72 0.12 -26.12
N ILE A 287 5.91 -0.29 -25.67
CA ILE A 287 6.42 0.09 -24.35
C ILE A 287 6.54 1.61 -24.17
N LEU A 288 6.86 2.36 -25.23
CA LEU A 288 6.90 3.83 -25.19
C LEU A 288 5.53 4.42 -24.84
N GLN A 289 4.50 4.08 -25.63
CA GLN A 289 3.14 4.59 -25.48
C GLN A 289 2.51 4.16 -24.15
N ARG A 290 2.91 3.00 -23.60
CA ARG A 290 2.50 2.60 -22.25
C ARG A 290 3.14 3.45 -21.16
N TYR A 291 4.39 3.88 -21.34
CA TYR A 291 5.13 4.69 -20.37
C TYR A 291 4.77 6.18 -20.41
N GLU A 292 4.54 6.72 -21.60
CA GLU A 292 4.28 8.15 -21.82
C GLU A 292 3.26 8.77 -20.85
N PRO A 293 2.09 8.16 -20.60
CA PRO A 293 1.09 8.73 -19.70
C PRO A 293 1.54 8.83 -18.24
N TYR A 294 2.63 8.15 -17.85
CA TYR A 294 3.19 8.22 -16.49
C TYR A 294 4.31 9.24 -16.34
N LEU A 295 4.90 9.72 -17.45
CA LEU A 295 6.07 10.60 -17.39
C LEU A 295 5.76 11.93 -16.69
N GLY A 296 4.52 12.40 -16.76
CA GLY A 296 4.08 13.57 -16.02
C GLY A 296 4.21 13.45 -14.50
N TRP A 297 4.36 12.25 -13.92
CA TRP A 297 4.64 12.08 -12.49
C TRP A 297 6.07 12.43 -12.11
N LEU A 298 7.02 12.39 -13.05
CA LEU A 298 8.43 12.70 -12.79
C LEU A 298 8.65 14.18 -12.48
N GLU A 299 7.70 15.03 -12.86
CA GLU A 299 7.77 16.48 -12.77
C GLU A 299 6.96 17.05 -11.60
N ARG A 300 6.32 16.18 -10.79
CA ARG A 300 5.45 16.61 -9.68
C ARG A 300 6.20 16.65 -8.35
N PRO A 301 6.42 17.83 -7.75
CA PRO A 301 7.10 17.91 -6.44
C PRO A 301 6.28 17.30 -5.30
N GLU A 302 4.96 17.19 -5.45
CA GLU A 302 4.06 16.56 -4.47
C GLU A 302 4.14 15.04 -4.48
N VAL A 303 4.81 14.44 -5.47
CA VAL A 303 4.94 12.99 -5.61
C VAL A 303 6.37 12.55 -5.35
N LEU A 304 6.58 11.65 -4.39
CA LEU A 304 7.88 11.02 -4.24
C LEU A 304 8.10 10.00 -5.35
N VAL A 305 8.97 10.36 -6.29
CA VAL A 305 9.40 9.51 -7.40
C VAL A 305 10.50 8.55 -6.95
N ILE A 306 10.31 7.26 -7.21
CA ILE A 306 11.19 6.17 -6.75
C ILE A 306 11.57 5.30 -7.94
N ARG A 307 12.87 5.08 -8.15
CA ARG A 307 13.35 4.03 -9.05
C ARG A 307 13.36 2.70 -8.33
N PHE A 308 12.80 1.68 -8.96
CA PHE A 308 12.83 0.31 -8.45
C PHE A 308 14.26 -0.12 -8.11
N GLU A 309 15.22 0.23 -8.96
CA GLU A 309 16.63 -0.13 -8.79
C GLU A 309 17.24 0.49 -7.53
N ASP A 310 16.89 1.74 -7.23
CA ASP A 310 17.33 2.41 -6.00
C ASP A 310 16.70 1.76 -4.78
N PHE A 311 15.43 1.35 -4.85
CA PHE A 311 14.79 0.66 -3.74
C PHE A 311 15.42 -0.71 -3.46
N ILE A 312 15.88 -1.42 -4.49
CA ILE A 312 16.58 -2.70 -4.30
C ILE A 312 18.01 -2.50 -3.78
N ARG A 313 18.76 -1.54 -4.33
CA ARG A 313 20.20 -1.35 -4.05
C ARG A 313 20.46 -0.50 -2.79
N ASN A 314 19.66 0.55 -2.61
CA ASN A 314 19.78 1.58 -1.59
C ASN A 314 18.51 1.60 -0.73
N LYS A 315 18.12 0.42 -0.23
CA LYS A 315 16.83 0.23 0.45
C LYS A 315 16.65 1.17 1.64
N GLN A 316 17.68 1.27 2.49
CA GLN A 316 17.66 2.12 3.67
C GLN A 316 17.44 3.60 3.31
N GLN A 317 18.22 4.13 2.36
CA GLN A 317 18.07 5.51 1.89
C GLN A 317 16.71 5.76 1.22
N THR A 318 16.16 4.75 0.54
CA THR A 318 14.83 4.84 -0.07
C THR A 318 13.73 4.88 0.99
N LEU A 319 13.83 4.07 2.05
CA LEU A 319 12.90 4.09 3.18
C LEU A 319 12.97 5.43 3.94
N GLU A 320 14.16 6.01 4.08
CA GLU A 320 14.34 7.36 4.66
C GLU A 320 13.59 8.42 3.86
N LYS A 321 13.70 8.40 2.51
CA LYS A 321 12.93 9.29 1.64
C LYS A 321 11.42 9.07 1.78
N ILE A 322 10.97 7.81 1.83
CA ILE A 322 9.55 7.47 1.99
C ILE A 322 9.00 8.02 3.31
N LEU A 323 9.76 7.85 4.40
CA LEU A 323 9.39 8.36 5.72
C LEU A 323 9.39 9.89 5.76
N ALA A 324 10.44 10.54 5.25
CA ALA A 324 10.54 11.99 5.20
C ALA A 324 9.38 12.61 4.39
N HIS A 325 9.03 12.00 3.25
CA HIS A 325 7.92 12.45 2.42
C HIS A 325 6.55 12.30 3.12
N ALA A 326 6.33 11.22 3.87
CA ALA A 326 5.12 11.09 4.68
C ALA A 326 5.04 12.22 5.73
N ILE A 327 6.16 12.48 6.43
CA ILE A 327 6.24 13.52 7.46
C ILE A 327 5.98 14.91 6.86
N SER A 328 6.53 15.20 5.68
CA SER A 328 6.29 16.49 5.00
C SER A 328 4.83 16.71 4.59
N HIS A 329 4.05 15.64 4.48
CA HIS A 329 2.60 15.67 4.21
C HIS A 329 1.74 15.54 5.49
N GLY A 330 2.33 15.77 6.67
CA GLY A 330 1.60 15.84 7.93
C GLY A 330 1.51 14.53 8.71
N PHE A 331 2.20 13.46 8.28
CA PHE A 331 2.32 12.27 9.12
C PHE A 331 3.14 12.57 10.37
N ARG A 332 2.52 12.42 11.55
CA ARG A 332 3.19 12.65 12.84
C ARG A 332 3.90 11.37 13.28
N LEU A 333 5.22 11.44 13.37
CA LEU A 333 6.04 10.32 13.83
C LEU A 333 6.21 10.38 15.35
N GLU A 334 5.74 9.35 16.05
CA GLU A 334 5.78 9.27 17.53
C GLU A 334 6.95 8.43 18.08
N VAL A 335 7.75 7.85 17.21
CA VAL A 335 8.89 6.98 17.56
C VAL A 335 10.20 7.53 16.99
N GLU A 336 11.33 7.06 17.50
CA GLU A 336 12.64 7.40 16.92
C GLU A 336 12.69 6.98 15.44
N THR A 337 13.26 7.85 14.59
CA THR A 337 13.41 7.62 13.14
C THR A 337 14.02 6.26 12.83
N LYS A 338 15.04 5.82 13.58
CA LYS A 338 15.66 4.51 13.39
C LYS A 338 14.66 3.36 13.61
N ALA A 339 13.90 3.39 14.70
CA ALA A 339 12.87 2.39 14.98
C ALA A 339 11.76 2.39 13.91
N ALA A 340 11.39 3.58 13.42
CA ALA A 340 10.43 3.71 12.33
C ALA A 340 10.92 3.00 11.06
N LEU A 341 12.17 3.23 10.67
CA LEU A 341 12.77 2.63 9.47
C LEU A 341 12.86 1.11 9.58
N GLU A 342 13.21 0.58 10.76
CA GLU A 342 13.18 -0.87 11.00
C GLU A 342 11.77 -1.46 10.84
N ILE A 343 10.72 -0.74 11.28
CA ILE A 343 9.33 -1.18 11.14
C ILE A 343 8.90 -1.17 9.67
N LEU A 344 9.26 -0.13 8.91
CA LEU A 344 9.00 -0.06 7.48
C LEU A 344 9.71 -1.20 6.74
N GLU A 345 10.99 -1.43 7.03
CA GLU A 345 11.77 -2.52 6.41
C GLU A 345 11.17 -3.90 6.74
N LYS A 346 10.86 -4.18 8.00
CA LYS A 346 10.25 -5.45 8.45
C LYS A 346 8.86 -5.69 7.85
N SER A 347 8.23 -4.67 7.27
CA SER A 347 6.93 -4.80 6.60
C SER A 347 7.05 -5.27 5.15
N ILE A 348 8.25 -5.25 4.58
CA ILE A 348 8.54 -5.75 3.23
C ILE A 348 8.79 -7.26 3.29
N ASP A 349 7.87 -8.04 2.71
CA ASP A 349 8.02 -9.48 2.50
C ASP A 349 7.75 -9.82 1.03
N PRO A 350 8.80 -10.00 0.21
CA PRO A 350 8.65 -10.34 -1.20
C PRO A 350 7.85 -11.63 -1.44
N LYS A 351 7.85 -12.59 -0.50
CA LYS A 351 7.15 -13.87 -0.65
C LYS A 351 5.63 -13.71 -0.60
N GLN A 352 5.14 -12.62 -0.03
CA GLN A 352 3.71 -12.29 0.04
C GLN A 352 3.21 -11.54 -1.21
N SER A 353 4.09 -11.24 -2.18
CA SER A 353 3.70 -10.62 -3.44
C SER A 353 3.26 -11.69 -4.44
N PRO A 354 1.99 -11.69 -4.91
CA PRO A 354 1.48 -12.67 -5.86
C PRO A 354 2.21 -12.69 -7.21
N THR A 355 3.00 -11.64 -7.49
CA THR A 355 3.70 -11.43 -8.77
C THR A 355 5.21 -11.40 -8.61
N PHE A 356 5.75 -11.73 -7.43
CA PHE A 356 7.18 -11.76 -7.21
C PHE A 356 7.83 -12.95 -7.91
N ARG A 357 8.88 -12.66 -8.69
CA ARG A 357 9.69 -13.66 -9.40
C ARG A 357 11.12 -13.70 -8.89
N SER A 358 11.86 -12.61 -9.08
CA SER A 358 13.30 -12.59 -8.77
C SER A 358 13.78 -11.33 -8.05
N GLY A 359 13.03 -10.22 -8.11
CA GLY A 359 13.45 -8.92 -7.54
C GLY A 359 14.76 -8.37 -8.10
N ARG A 360 15.32 -9.00 -9.14
CA ARG A 360 16.65 -8.67 -9.69
C ARG A 360 16.58 -7.41 -10.55
N VAL A 361 17.62 -6.60 -10.49
CA VAL A 361 17.85 -5.43 -11.34
C VAL A 361 18.73 -5.81 -12.54
N GLY A 362 18.38 -5.33 -13.73
CA GLY A 362 19.18 -5.52 -14.93
C GLY A 362 19.13 -6.93 -15.51
N GLY A 363 18.04 -7.65 -15.24
CA GLY A 363 17.81 -8.99 -15.80
C GLY A 363 17.69 -8.97 -17.32
N TRP A 364 17.33 -7.83 -17.91
CA TRP A 364 17.25 -7.64 -19.36
C TRP A 364 18.55 -7.97 -20.11
N ARG A 365 19.73 -7.74 -19.52
CA ARG A 365 21.03 -7.98 -20.17
C ARG A 365 21.23 -9.43 -20.59
N GLY A 366 20.69 -10.38 -19.84
CA GLY A 366 20.77 -11.81 -20.17
C GLY A 366 19.64 -12.30 -21.09
N ASN A 367 18.72 -11.43 -21.48
CA ASN A 367 17.52 -11.78 -22.24
C ASN A 367 17.43 -11.05 -23.59
N PHE A 368 18.12 -9.92 -23.75
CA PHE A 368 18.14 -9.15 -24.99
C PHE A 368 19.22 -9.69 -25.93
N SER A 369 18.82 -10.00 -27.17
CA SER A 369 19.75 -10.13 -28.29
C SER A 369 20.11 -8.75 -28.87
N PRO A 370 21.15 -8.64 -29.73
CA PRO A 370 21.45 -7.40 -30.44
C PRO A 370 20.25 -6.83 -31.20
N GLU A 371 19.47 -7.69 -31.87
CA GLU A 371 18.28 -7.29 -32.62
C GLU A 371 17.18 -6.74 -31.70
N ASN A 372 17.08 -7.26 -30.47
CA ASN A 372 16.15 -6.71 -29.48
C ASN A 372 16.59 -5.34 -28.99
N ILE A 373 17.89 -5.09 -28.86
CA ILE A 373 18.42 -3.76 -28.50
C ILE A 373 18.07 -2.76 -29.59
N ASP A 374 18.31 -3.11 -30.86
CA ASP A 374 18.00 -2.24 -32.00
C ASP A 374 16.50 -1.95 -32.08
N LEU A 375 15.67 -3.00 -31.97
CA LEU A 375 14.21 -2.86 -31.92
C LEU A 375 13.77 -1.96 -30.76
N PHE A 376 14.36 -2.15 -29.57
CA PHE A 376 14.02 -1.35 -28.40
C PHE A 376 14.37 0.12 -28.61
N LYS A 377 15.55 0.42 -29.14
CA LYS A 377 15.96 1.79 -29.49
C LYS A 377 15.00 2.43 -30.48
N GLN A 378 14.63 1.69 -31.54
CA GLN A 378 13.69 2.16 -32.56
C GLN A 378 12.31 2.49 -31.96
N VAL A 379 11.79 1.63 -31.08
CA VAL A 379 10.46 1.81 -30.48
C VAL A 379 10.44 2.88 -29.41
N THR A 380 11.51 3.01 -28.62
CA THR A 380 11.50 3.84 -27.42
C THR A 380 12.12 5.22 -27.57
N GLY A 381 12.92 5.44 -28.61
CA GLY A 381 13.62 6.70 -28.80
C GLY A 381 14.37 7.11 -27.52
N ASP A 382 14.10 8.32 -27.04
CA ASP A 382 14.76 8.93 -25.90
C ASP A 382 14.20 8.52 -24.52
N LEU A 383 13.27 7.55 -24.45
CA LEU A 383 12.61 7.16 -23.20
C LEU A 383 13.59 6.84 -22.07
N LEU A 384 14.66 6.08 -22.36
CA LEU A 384 15.66 5.74 -21.34
C LEU A 384 16.44 6.96 -20.84
N VAL A 385 16.62 7.97 -21.69
CA VAL A 385 17.25 9.24 -21.32
C VAL A 385 16.30 10.04 -20.42
N ARG A 386 15.03 10.16 -20.81
CA ARG A 386 13.98 10.85 -20.02
C ARG A 386 13.79 10.22 -18.63
N LEU A 387 13.93 8.90 -18.53
CA LEU A 387 13.82 8.17 -17.27
C LEU A 387 15.13 8.15 -16.44
N GLY A 388 16.23 8.68 -16.98
CA GLY A 388 17.53 8.73 -16.32
C GLY A 388 18.25 7.37 -16.23
N TYR A 389 17.96 6.45 -17.15
CA TYR A 389 18.69 5.18 -17.29
C TYR A 389 19.92 5.29 -18.18
N GLU A 390 19.89 6.15 -19.20
CA GLU A 390 20.97 6.33 -20.17
C GLU A 390 21.22 7.83 -20.43
N LYS A 391 22.40 8.18 -20.95
CA LYS A 391 22.75 9.60 -21.24
C LYS A 391 22.33 10.04 -22.65
N ASN A 392 22.34 9.13 -23.60
CA ASN A 392 22.06 9.34 -25.01
C ASN A 392 21.62 8.00 -25.64
N MET A 393 21.61 7.89 -26.97
CA MET A 393 21.20 6.68 -27.71
C MET A 393 22.31 5.62 -27.89
N ASP A 394 23.54 5.91 -27.45
CA ASP A 394 24.73 5.07 -27.68
C ASP A 394 24.92 3.97 -26.63
N TRP A 395 23.85 3.57 -25.95
CA TRP A 395 23.84 2.54 -24.89
C TRP A 395 23.78 1.11 -25.38
#